data_AF-A0ABD3QPB7-F1
#
_entry.id   AF-A0ABD3QPB7-F1
#
_cell.length_a   1.000
_cell.length_b   1.000
_cell.length_c   1.000
_cell.angle_alpha   90.00
_cell.angle_beta   90.00
_cell.angle_gamma   90.00
#
_symmetry.space_group_name_H-M   'P 1'
#
loop_
_entity.id
_entity.type
_entity.pdbx_description
1 polymer ?
#
loop_
_entity_poly.entity_id
_entity_poly.type
_entity_poly.pdbx_seq_one_letter_code
_entity_poly.pdbx_strand_id
1 'polypeptide(L)'
;MKDLFLMVCQFMRKQGHSPILKSMVIMLRTVLILLDEPEEALGHYDDVWKNIQEHRIPPRQAMTLYFQDLYIAVMLRRENIRGICEQFIAAKSMDSSTIMFSDLVKEFIVGLASFQIYRENLQQNQQQLQLWMERGRKCLEQMNVWAEPGAMINFGHKILLLQAEKSYCRGDIVAAKESYKNAVAAAECNAFINDAALAYELAGRFYEEIGDFFLIGMSTIIPGVSNPRQMLFFYLMSTCAKVKTANELHLKVQP
;
A
#
# COMPACT_ATOMS: atom_id res chain seq x y z
N MET A 1 5.81 -10.97 -14.97
CA MET A 1 5.02 -11.01 -13.71
C MET A 1 3.56 -11.33 -13.97
N LYS A 2 2.87 -10.60 -14.87
CA LYS A 2 1.52 -10.95 -15.36
C LYS A 2 1.41 -12.45 -15.68
N ASP A 3 2.35 -12.99 -16.44
CA ASP A 3 2.39 -14.43 -16.79
C ASP A 3 2.54 -15.37 -15.59
N LEU A 4 3.30 -14.95 -14.56
CA LEU A 4 3.45 -15.74 -13.33
C LEU A 4 2.12 -15.82 -12.58
N PHE A 5 1.42 -14.69 -12.41
CA PHE A 5 0.11 -14.67 -11.78
C PHE A 5 -0.92 -15.45 -12.60
N LEU A 6 -0.91 -15.31 -13.93
CA LEU A 6 -1.76 -16.10 -14.82
C LEU A 6 -1.49 -17.60 -14.69
N MET A 7 -0.22 -18.01 -14.63
CA MET A 7 0.19 -19.41 -14.42
C MET A 7 -0.30 -19.94 -13.07
N VAL A 8 -0.14 -19.18 -11.98
CA VAL A 8 -0.62 -19.57 -10.65
C VAL A 8 -2.15 -19.66 -10.62
N CYS A 9 -2.87 -18.71 -11.24
CA CYS A 9 -4.32 -18.78 -11.35
C CYS A 9 -4.76 -20.04 -12.12
N GLN A 10 -4.05 -20.38 -13.21
CA GLN A 10 -4.37 -21.56 -14.01
C GLN A 10 -4.16 -22.85 -13.20
N PHE A 11 -3.05 -22.92 -12.46
CA PHE A 11 -2.76 -24.04 -11.57
C PHE A 11 -3.84 -24.18 -10.49
N MET A 12 -4.18 -23.11 -9.78
CA MET A 12 -5.19 -23.14 -8.70
C MET A 12 -6.58 -23.51 -9.20
N ARG A 13 -6.96 -23.05 -10.41
CA ARG A 13 -8.21 -23.46 -11.06
C ARG A 13 -8.22 -24.95 -11.39
N LYS A 14 -7.12 -25.48 -11.94
CA LYS A 14 -6.99 -26.93 -12.24
C LYS A 14 -7.10 -27.79 -10.98
N GLN A 15 -6.57 -27.32 -9.85
CA GLN A 15 -6.63 -28.01 -8.56
C GLN A 15 -7.98 -27.83 -7.83
N GLY A 16 -8.91 -27.02 -8.35
CA GLY A 16 -10.20 -26.76 -7.68
C GLY A 16 -10.10 -25.91 -6.41
N HIS A 17 -8.97 -25.26 -6.14
CA HIS A 17 -8.75 -24.44 -4.94
C HIS A 17 -9.36 -23.04 -5.07
N SER A 18 -10.69 -22.96 -5.05
CA SER A 18 -11.47 -21.72 -5.24
C SER A 18 -11.05 -20.54 -4.32
N PRO A 19 -10.82 -20.73 -3.01
CA PRO A 19 -10.42 -19.61 -2.13
C PRO A 19 -9.08 -18.96 -2.51
N ILE A 20 -8.09 -19.76 -2.91
CA ILE A 20 -6.77 -19.27 -3.30
C ILE A 20 -6.84 -18.66 -4.71
N LEU A 21 -7.60 -19.26 -5.62
CA LEU A 21 -7.85 -18.71 -6.95
C LEU A 21 -8.41 -17.27 -6.86
N LYS A 22 -9.39 -17.04 -5.99
CA LYS A 22 -9.94 -15.69 -5.76
C LYS A 22 -8.88 -14.70 -5.27
N SER A 23 -8.05 -15.09 -4.30
CA SER A 23 -6.94 -14.23 -3.84
C SER A 23 -5.92 -13.93 -4.95
N MET A 24 -5.62 -14.91 -5.80
CA MET A 24 -4.68 -14.74 -6.93
C MET A 24 -5.26 -13.84 -8.02
N VAL A 25 -6.56 -13.94 -8.31
CA VAL A 25 -7.25 -13.05 -9.25
C VAL A 25 -7.27 -11.60 -8.74
N ILE A 26 -7.48 -11.38 -7.43
CA ILE A 26 -7.35 -10.04 -6.82
C ILE A 26 -5.95 -9.48 -7.06
N MET A 27 -4.90 -10.25 -6.80
CA MET A 27 -3.52 -9.79 -7.01
C MET A 27 -3.18 -9.59 -8.50
N LEU A 28 -3.68 -10.46 -9.39
CA LEU A 28 -3.53 -10.28 -10.83
C LEU A 28 -4.15 -8.97 -11.29
N ARG A 29 -5.36 -8.63 -10.81
CA ARG A 29 -5.99 -7.33 -11.07
C ARG A 29 -5.11 -6.17 -10.60
N THR A 30 -4.53 -6.25 -9.41
CA THR A 30 -3.58 -5.25 -8.92
C THR A 30 -2.41 -5.09 -9.90
N VAL A 31 -1.82 -6.19 -10.38
CA VAL A 31 -0.73 -6.15 -11.37
C VAL A 31 -1.18 -5.49 -12.68
N LEU A 32 -2.38 -5.80 -13.18
CA LEU A 32 -2.90 -5.20 -14.41
C LEU A 32 -3.07 -3.69 -14.26
N ILE A 33 -3.66 -3.23 -13.15
CA ILE A 33 -3.80 -1.80 -12.84
C ILE A 33 -2.45 -1.09 -12.85
N LEU A 34 -1.40 -1.73 -12.34
CA LEU A 34 -0.05 -1.17 -12.31
C LEU A 34 0.63 -1.16 -13.67
N LEU A 35 0.29 -2.11 -14.54
CA LEU A 35 0.80 -2.14 -15.91
C LEU A 35 0.01 -1.23 -16.86
N ASP A 36 -1.01 -0.50 -16.35
CA ASP A 36 -1.97 0.25 -17.17
C ASP A 36 -2.76 -0.63 -18.14
N GLU A 37 -2.91 -1.89 -17.78
CA GLU A 37 -3.64 -2.85 -18.58
C GLU A 37 -5.12 -2.80 -18.21
N PRO A 38 -6.02 -2.91 -19.20
CA PRO A 38 -7.46 -2.88 -18.96
C PRO A 38 -7.91 -4.13 -18.18
N GLU A 39 -9.03 -4.05 -17.46
CA GLU A 39 -9.51 -5.14 -16.60
C GLU A 39 -9.89 -6.40 -17.42
N GLU A 40 -10.27 -6.20 -18.69
CA GLU A 40 -10.49 -7.24 -19.70
C GLU A 40 -9.26 -8.14 -19.90
N ALA A 41 -8.06 -7.69 -19.53
CA ALA A 41 -6.85 -8.52 -19.53
C ALA A 41 -6.87 -9.64 -18.46
N LEU A 42 -7.88 -9.68 -17.59
CA LEU A 42 -8.18 -10.86 -16.76
C LEU A 42 -8.65 -12.05 -17.59
N GLY A 43 -9.31 -11.80 -18.74
CA GLY A 43 -9.70 -12.78 -19.74
C GLY A 43 -10.48 -13.96 -19.14
N HIS A 44 -9.87 -15.16 -19.14
CA HIS A 44 -10.51 -16.38 -18.65
C HIS A 44 -10.91 -16.33 -17.17
N TYR A 45 -10.52 -15.31 -16.40
CA TYR A 45 -10.85 -15.17 -14.98
C TYR A 45 -11.94 -14.13 -14.70
N ASP A 46 -12.57 -13.54 -15.73
CA ASP A 46 -13.66 -12.56 -15.58
C ASP A 46 -14.85 -13.12 -14.77
N ASP A 47 -15.13 -14.42 -14.90
CA ASP A 47 -16.16 -15.11 -14.12
C ASP A 47 -15.84 -15.11 -12.62
N VAL A 48 -14.58 -15.37 -12.27
CA VAL A 48 -14.08 -15.36 -10.89
C VAL A 48 -14.12 -13.94 -10.35
N TRP A 49 -13.73 -12.96 -11.17
CA TRP A 49 -13.75 -11.55 -10.79
C TRP A 49 -15.17 -11.03 -10.55
N LYS A 50 -16.12 -11.31 -11.45
CA LYS A 50 -17.55 -10.99 -11.23
C LYS A 50 -18.09 -11.63 -9.95
N ASN A 51 -17.73 -12.88 -9.69
CA ASN A 51 -18.13 -13.56 -8.46
C ASN A 51 -17.56 -12.89 -7.20
N ILE A 52 -16.38 -12.28 -7.29
CA ILE A 52 -15.81 -11.47 -6.22
C ILE A 52 -16.65 -10.18 -6.07
N GLN A 53 -16.89 -9.44 -7.14
CA GLN A 53 -17.64 -8.17 -7.10
C GLN A 53 -19.07 -8.31 -6.53
N GLU A 54 -19.75 -9.43 -6.79
CA GLU A 54 -21.11 -9.71 -6.30
C GLU A 54 -21.19 -10.08 -4.80
N HIS A 55 -20.18 -9.72 -3.99
CA HIS A 55 -20.16 -9.90 -2.53
C HIS A 55 -20.28 -11.37 -2.07
N ARG A 56 -20.04 -12.36 -2.96
CA ARG A 56 -19.83 -13.77 -2.59
C ARG A 56 -18.37 -14.02 -2.20
N ILE A 57 -17.81 -13.09 -1.45
CA ILE A 57 -16.42 -13.11 -1.03
C ILE A 57 -16.37 -13.62 0.42
N PRO A 58 -15.65 -14.72 0.72
CA PRO A 58 -15.39 -15.07 2.10
C PRO A 58 -14.58 -13.92 2.78
N PRO A 59 -14.79 -13.65 4.08
CA PRO A 59 -14.19 -12.52 4.80
C PRO A 59 -12.70 -12.26 4.54
N ARG A 60 -11.91 -13.34 4.38
CA ARG A 60 -10.46 -13.29 4.14
C ARG A 60 -10.08 -12.65 2.80
N GLN A 61 -10.83 -12.95 1.74
CA GLN A 61 -10.59 -12.40 0.41
C GLN A 61 -11.07 -10.95 0.32
N ALA A 62 -12.14 -10.59 1.03
CA ALA A 62 -12.63 -9.21 1.10
C ALA A 62 -11.56 -8.30 1.70
N MET A 63 -10.92 -8.73 2.79
CA MET A 63 -9.78 -8.00 3.37
C MET A 63 -8.60 -7.86 2.43
N THR A 64 -8.31 -8.88 1.64
CA THR A 64 -7.23 -8.82 0.65
C THR A 64 -7.56 -7.79 -0.43
N LEU A 65 -8.80 -7.79 -0.93
CA LEU A 65 -9.27 -6.83 -1.93
C LEU A 65 -9.20 -5.40 -1.39
N TYR A 66 -9.84 -5.12 -0.25
CA TYR A 66 -9.88 -3.76 0.31
C TYR A 66 -8.49 -3.24 0.67
N PHE A 67 -7.59 -4.10 1.15
CA PHE A 67 -6.20 -3.71 1.38
C PHE A 67 -5.50 -3.32 0.07
N GLN A 68 -5.67 -4.12 -0.99
CA GLN A 68 -5.05 -3.84 -2.29
C GLN A 68 -5.62 -2.57 -2.93
N ASP A 69 -6.94 -2.37 -2.87
CA ASP A 69 -7.59 -1.17 -3.36
C ASP A 69 -7.13 0.07 -2.59
N LEU A 70 -7.03 -0.01 -1.25
CA LEU A 70 -6.53 1.11 -0.44
C LEU A 70 -5.06 1.41 -0.74
N TYR A 71 -4.22 0.37 -0.86
CA TYR A 71 -2.82 0.52 -1.19
C TYR A 71 -2.68 1.22 -2.55
N ILE A 72 -3.38 0.75 -3.58
CA ILE A 72 -3.39 1.39 -4.90
C ILE A 72 -3.90 2.83 -4.79
N ALA A 73 -4.97 3.08 -4.05
CA ALA A 73 -5.55 4.42 -3.93
C ALA A 73 -4.57 5.42 -3.30
N VAL A 74 -3.88 5.02 -2.23
CA VAL A 74 -2.85 5.84 -1.56
C VAL A 74 -1.67 6.13 -2.47
N MET A 75 -1.22 5.13 -3.24
CA MET A 75 0.02 5.21 -4.00
C MET A 75 -0.14 5.81 -5.39
N LEU A 76 -1.27 5.52 -6.06
CA LEU A 76 -1.60 6.09 -7.37
C LEU A 76 -2.52 7.31 -7.24
N ARG A 77 -2.86 7.73 -6.02
CA ARG A 77 -3.74 8.88 -5.73
C ARG A 77 -5.06 8.80 -6.50
N ARG A 78 -5.72 7.64 -6.44
CA ARG A 78 -7.04 7.47 -7.05
C ARG A 78 -8.09 8.27 -6.29
N GLU A 79 -9.12 8.71 -7.01
CA GLU A 79 -10.27 9.37 -6.40
C GLU A 79 -10.97 8.45 -5.37
N ASN A 80 -11.66 9.05 -4.40
CA ASN A 80 -12.43 8.36 -3.38
C ASN A 80 -11.61 7.48 -2.40
N ILE A 81 -10.39 7.91 -2.05
CA ILE A 81 -9.57 7.25 -1.02
C ILE A 81 -10.32 7.07 0.31
N ARG A 82 -11.21 8.00 0.66
CA ARG A 82 -12.05 7.94 1.86
C ARG A 82 -12.95 6.71 1.89
N GLY A 83 -13.77 6.51 0.86
CA GLY A 83 -14.70 5.38 0.82
C GLY A 83 -13.98 4.04 0.84
N ILE A 84 -12.86 3.94 0.13
CA ILE A 84 -12.00 2.74 0.10
C ILE A 84 -11.40 2.48 1.49
N CYS A 85 -10.92 3.52 2.17
CA CYS A 85 -10.35 3.40 3.52
C CYS A 85 -11.41 2.98 4.55
N GLU A 86 -12.62 3.56 4.49
CA GLU A 86 -13.74 3.18 5.36
C GLU A 86 -14.15 1.71 5.17
N GLN A 87 -14.20 1.21 3.92
CA GLN A 87 -14.44 -0.21 3.64
C GLN A 87 -13.36 -1.11 4.23
N PHE A 88 -12.09 -0.75 4.06
CA PHE A 88 -10.97 -1.50 4.65
C PHE A 88 -11.05 -1.52 6.18
N ILE A 89 -11.33 -0.39 6.81
CA ILE A 89 -11.46 -0.30 8.27
C ILE A 89 -12.64 -1.14 8.77
N ALA A 90 -13.78 -1.10 8.09
CA ALA A 90 -14.95 -1.91 8.44
C ALA A 90 -14.67 -3.42 8.36
N ALA A 91 -13.80 -3.83 7.43
CA ALA A 91 -13.38 -5.21 7.27
C ALA A 91 -12.19 -5.59 8.17
N LYS A 92 -11.50 -4.62 8.81
CA LYS A 92 -10.21 -4.80 9.52
C LYS A 92 -10.25 -5.84 10.66
N SER A 93 -11.43 -6.19 11.17
CA SER A 93 -11.64 -7.27 12.14
C SER A 93 -11.52 -8.68 11.57
N MET A 94 -11.35 -8.83 10.25
CA MET A 94 -11.27 -10.10 9.56
C MET A 94 -9.81 -10.51 9.31
N ASP A 95 -9.47 -11.75 9.64
CA ASP A 95 -8.13 -12.30 9.36
C ASP A 95 -7.96 -12.66 7.88
N SER A 96 -6.79 -12.39 7.30
CA SER A 96 -6.44 -12.88 5.97
C SER A 96 -5.03 -13.48 5.95
N SER A 97 -4.96 -14.72 5.48
CA SER A 97 -3.70 -15.46 5.35
C SER A 97 -2.78 -14.89 4.28
N THR A 98 -3.32 -14.14 3.31
CA THR A 98 -2.55 -13.52 2.21
C THR A 98 -1.76 -12.30 2.68
N ILE A 99 -2.23 -11.65 3.75
CA ILE A 99 -1.64 -10.43 4.32
C ILE A 99 -1.14 -10.67 5.76
N MET A 100 -0.89 -11.93 6.11
CA MET A 100 -0.59 -12.43 7.47
C MET A 100 0.65 -11.81 8.14
N PHE A 101 1.50 -11.08 7.40
CA PHE A 101 2.73 -10.45 7.91
C PHE A 101 2.84 -8.98 7.53
N SER A 102 1.70 -8.30 7.41
CA SER A 102 1.65 -6.93 6.89
C SER A 102 1.00 -5.95 7.85
N ASP A 103 0.85 -6.28 9.14
CA ASP A 103 0.13 -5.41 10.07
C ASP A 103 0.77 -4.01 10.17
N LEU A 104 2.09 -3.92 10.22
CA LEU A 104 2.82 -2.65 10.12
C LEU A 104 2.58 -1.92 8.79
N VAL A 105 2.42 -2.65 7.68
CA VAL A 105 2.10 -2.06 6.38
C VAL A 105 0.63 -1.59 6.32
N LYS A 106 -0.29 -2.32 6.96
CA LYS A 106 -1.69 -1.90 7.11
C LYS A 106 -1.77 -0.62 7.93
N GLU A 107 -1.08 -0.55 9.07
CA GLU A 107 -1.03 0.67 9.88
C GLU A 107 -0.39 1.83 9.10
N PHE A 108 0.69 1.57 8.36
CA PHE A 108 1.31 2.58 7.50
C PHE A 108 0.34 3.14 6.46
N ILE A 109 -0.32 2.28 5.69
CA ILE A 109 -1.23 2.68 4.61
C ILE A 109 -2.47 3.38 5.17
N VAL A 110 -3.06 2.89 6.28
CA VAL A 110 -4.20 3.56 6.92
C VAL A 110 -3.78 4.91 7.51
N GLY A 111 -2.60 4.99 8.13
CA GLY A 111 -2.08 6.25 8.66
C GLY A 111 -1.90 7.30 7.57
N LEU A 112 -1.28 6.90 6.45
CA LEU A 112 -1.05 7.78 5.31
C LEU A 112 -2.36 8.22 4.66
N ALA A 113 -3.29 7.28 4.41
CA ALA A 113 -4.63 7.59 3.91
C ALA A 113 -5.37 8.57 4.83
N SER A 114 -5.25 8.40 6.15
CA SER A 114 -5.92 9.26 7.12
C SER A 114 -5.44 10.71 7.06
N PHE A 115 -4.13 10.93 6.93
CA PHE A 115 -3.58 12.29 6.77
C PHE A 115 -3.91 12.89 5.39
N GLN A 116 -3.92 12.09 4.31
CA GLN A 116 -4.35 12.56 2.99
C GLN A 116 -5.84 12.97 3.00
N ILE A 117 -6.72 12.13 3.55
CA ILE A 117 -8.16 12.42 3.69
C ILE A 117 -8.37 13.68 4.53
N TYR A 118 -7.61 13.85 5.62
CA TYR A 118 -7.67 15.07 6.43
C TYR A 118 -7.40 16.33 5.60
N ARG A 119 -6.34 16.33 4.78
CA ARG A 119 -5.97 17.48 3.94
C ARG A 119 -6.97 17.76 2.83
N GLU A 120 -7.49 16.72 2.19
CA GLU A 120 -8.47 16.87 1.09
C GLU A 120 -9.82 17.42 1.55
N ASN A 121 -10.11 17.35 2.86
CA ASN A 121 -11.43 17.67 3.40
C ASN A 121 -11.39 18.81 4.43
N LEU A 122 -10.37 19.68 4.42
CA LEU A 122 -10.19 20.78 5.39
C LEU A 122 -11.42 21.70 5.55
N GLN A 123 -12.30 21.75 4.55
CA GLN A 123 -13.54 22.54 4.55
C GLN A 123 -14.78 21.78 5.06
N GLN A 124 -14.66 20.49 5.39
CA GLN A 124 -15.77 19.64 5.84
C GLN A 124 -15.98 19.70 7.36
N ASN A 125 -16.95 18.90 7.83
CA ASN A 125 -17.31 18.78 9.24
C ASN A 125 -16.09 18.54 10.14
N GLN A 126 -15.88 19.46 11.09
CA GLN A 126 -14.77 19.45 12.05
C GLN A 126 -14.64 18.13 12.83
N GLN A 127 -15.75 17.47 13.17
CA GLN A 127 -15.72 16.18 13.87
C GLN A 127 -15.13 15.06 12.99
N GLN A 128 -15.47 15.04 11.70
CA GLN A 128 -14.93 14.05 10.77
C GLN A 128 -13.43 14.29 10.51
N LEU A 129 -13.02 15.55 10.41
CA LEU A 129 -11.60 15.89 10.31
C LEU A 129 -10.80 15.40 11.54
N GLN A 130 -11.30 15.66 12.75
CA GLN A 130 -10.63 15.20 13.97
C GLN A 130 -10.55 13.67 14.04
N LEU A 131 -11.58 12.96 13.57
CA LEU A 131 -11.57 11.49 13.49
C LEU A 131 -10.40 10.98 12.64
N TRP A 132 -10.18 11.56 11.45
CA TRP A 132 -9.10 11.15 10.56
C TRP A 132 -7.72 11.53 11.09
N MET A 133 -7.58 12.73 11.67
CA MET A 133 -6.33 13.14 12.32
C MET A 133 -5.95 12.18 13.47
N GLU A 134 -6.91 11.85 14.32
CA GLU A 134 -6.71 10.93 15.44
C GLU A 134 -6.41 9.51 14.98
N ARG A 135 -7.05 9.04 13.91
CA ARG A 135 -6.76 7.75 13.29
C ARG A 135 -5.32 7.69 12.79
N GLY A 136 -4.86 8.70 12.04
CA GLY A 136 -3.48 8.78 11.58
C GLY A 136 -2.48 8.79 12.74
N ARG A 137 -2.78 9.53 13.81
CA ARG A 137 -1.96 9.56 15.04
C ARG A 137 -1.83 8.18 15.68
N LYS A 138 -2.95 7.45 15.83
CA LYS A 138 -2.95 6.10 16.41
C LYS A 138 -2.13 5.11 15.57
N CYS A 139 -2.26 5.16 14.24
CA CYS A 139 -1.45 4.33 13.35
C CYS A 139 0.05 4.61 13.52
N LEU A 140 0.44 5.88 13.59
CA LEU A 140 1.84 6.27 13.84
C LEU A 140 2.34 5.79 15.21
N GLU A 141 1.55 5.91 16.27
CA GLU A 141 1.90 5.40 17.59
C GLU A 141 2.07 3.89 17.61
N GLN A 142 1.16 3.18 16.93
CA GLN A 142 1.24 1.74 16.80
C GLN A 142 2.50 1.34 16.02
N MET A 143 2.82 2.02 14.91
CA MET A 143 4.08 1.75 14.21
C MET A 143 5.32 1.98 15.08
N ASN A 144 5.33 3.03 15.91
CA ASN A 144 6.43 3.30 16.83
C ASN A 144 6.58 2.22 17.91
N VAL A 145 5.47 1.72 18.47
CA VAL A 145 5.49 0.64 19.48
C VAL A 145 6.06 -0.64 18.88
N TRP A 146 5.71 -0.94 17.64
CA TRP A 146 6.10 -2.19 16.96
C TRP A 146 7.49 -2.10 16.31
N ALA A 147 8.02 -0.89 16.07
CA ALA A 147 9.36 -0.66 15.57
C ALA A 147 10.41 -0.74 16.69
N GLU A 148 10.53 -1.93 17.30
CA GLU A 148 11.66 -2.25 18.17
C GLU A 148 13.00 -1.95 17.47
N PRO A 149 14.12 -1.76 18.20
CA PRO A 149 15.40 -1.33 17.60
C PRO A 149 15.87 -2.16 16.40
N GLY A 150 15.57 -3.47 16.36
CA GLY A 150 15.90 -4.34 15.22
C GLY A 150 15.00 -4.18 13.98
N ALA A 151 13.79 -3.63 14.14
CA ALA A 151 12.83 -3.40 13.07
C ALA A 151 12.91 -1.97 12.50
N MET A 152 13.61 -1.05 13.18
CA MET A 152 13.77 0.35 12.76
C MET A 152 14.38 0.51 11.37
N ILE A 153 15.30 -0.37 10.96
CA ILE A 153 15.86 -0.36 9.60
C ILE A 153 14.76 -0.59 8.55
N ASN A 154 13.77 -1.44 8.85
CA ASN A 154 12.72 -1.82 7.91
C ASN A 154 11.52 -0.85 7.89
N PHE A 155 11.30 -0.09 8.96
CA PHE A 155 10.10 0.73 9.13
C PHE A 155 10.36 2.19 9.47
N GLY A 156 11.60 2.57 9.80
CA GLY A 156 11.94 3.92 10.26
C GLY A 156 11.61 4.99 9.22
N HIS A 157 11.88 4.75 7.95
CA HIS A 157 11.52 5.67 6.87
C HIS A 157 9.99 5.83 6.71
N LYS A 158 9.21 4.78 6.96
CA LYS A 158 7.74 4.83 6.96
C LYS A 158 7.18 5.63 8.13
N ILE A 159 7.78 5.46 9.32
CA ILE A 159 7.44 6.26 10.51
C ILE A 159 7.76 7.74 10.28
N LEU A 160 8.94 8.05 9.73
CA LEU A 160 9.33 9.41 9.38
C LEU A 160 8.38 10.03 8.34
N LEU A 161 7.92 9.24 7.36
CA LEU A 161 6.97 9.71 6.37
C LEU A 161 5.59 10.02 6.97
N LEU A 162 5.09 9.17 7.88
CA LEU A 162 3.88 9.47 8.65
C LEU A 162 4.04 10.69 9.56
N GLN A 163 5.23 10.88 10.15
CA GLN A 163 5.54 12.05 10.95
C GLN A 163 5.49 13.32 10.09
N ALA A 164 6.02 13.28 8.86
CA ALA A 164 5.98 14.39 7.92
C ALA A 164 4.55 14.79 7.57
N GLU A 165 3.73 13.81 7.20
CA GLU A 165 2.31 14.00 6.86
C GLU A 165 1.51 14.55 8.05
N LYS A 166 1.76 14.04 9.27
CA LYS A 166 1.16 14.55 10.51
C LYS A 166 1.54 16.00 10.78
N SER A 167 2.83 16.33 10.70
CA SER A 167 3.34 17.70 10.92
C SER A 167 2.73 18.66 9.90
N TYR A 168 2.62 18.20 8.65
CA TYR A 168 1.99 19.00 7.61
C TYR A 168 0.51 19.26 7.88
N CYS A 169 -0.26 18.26 8.28
CA CYS A 169 -1.66 18.43 8.69
C CYS A 169 -1.84 19.41 9.85
N ARG A 170 -0.82 19.60 10.70
CA ARG A 170 -0.83 20.56 11.82
C ARG A 170 -0.36 21.96 11.43
N GLY A 171 0.08 22.17 10.19
CA GLY A 171 0.68 23.42 9.72
C GLY A 171 2.12 23.63 10.19
N ASP A 172 2.78 22.63 10.77
CA ASP A 172 4.20 22.71 11.15
C ASP A 172 5.08 22.39 9.95
N ILE A 173 5.28 23.41 9.12
CA ILE A 173 6.01 23.30 7.85
C ILE A 173 7.48 22.94 8.07
N VAL A 174 8.10 23.43 9.15
CA VAL A 174 9.52 23.16 9.44
C VAL A 174 9.70 21.69 9.81
N ALA A 175 8.89 21.19 10.74
CA ALA A 175 8.96 19.78 11.13
C ALA A 175 8.57 18.84 9.97
N ALA A 176 7.63 19.24 9.12
CA ALA A 176 7.26 18.48 7.92
C ALA A 176 8.43 18.38 6.93
N LYS A 177 9.11 19.49 6.61
CA LYS A 177 10.29 19.52 5.73
C LYS A 177 11.39 18.57 6.21
N GLU A 178 11.74 18.68 7.48
CA GLU A 178 12.78 17.84 8.08
C GLU A 178 12.40 16.36 8.04
N SER A 179 11.14 16.04 8.39
CA SER A 179 10.65 14.66 8.38
C SER A 179 10.63 14.05 6.97
N TYR A 180 10.21 14.80 5.95
CA TYR A 180 10.27 14.32 4.55
C TYR A 180 11.70 14.05 4.10
N LYS A 181 12.62 14.99 4.37
CA LYS A 181 14.04 14.82 4.04
C LYS A 181 14.63 13.57 4.70
N ASN A 182 14.33 13.37 5.98
CA ASN A 182 14.81 12.22 6.73
C ASN A 182 14.18 10.92 6.24
N ALA A 183 12.89 10.92 5.89
CA ALA A 183 12.21 9.75 5.33
C ALA A 183 12.85 9.29 4.01
N VAL A 184 13.12 10.23 3.10
CA VAL A 184 13.82 9.95 1.84
C VAL A 184 15.21 9.38 2.11
N ALA A 185 16.03 10.07 2.90
CA ALA A 185 17.40 9.63 3.19
C ALA A 185 17.45 8.24 3.84
N ALA A 186 16.54 7.95 4.77
CA ALA A 186 16.44 6.64 5.42
C ALA A 186 16.00 5.54 4.45
N ALA A 187 15.09 5.84 3.52
CA ALA A 187 14.65 4.88 2.52
C ALA A 187 15.77 4.58 1.50
N GLU A 188 16.49 5.60 1.03
CA GLU A 188 17.61 5.45 0.10
C GLU A 188 18.78 4.69 0.72
N CYS A 189 19.17 5.06 1.95
CA CYS A 189 20.28 4.43 2.68
C CYS A 189 20.09 2.92 2.82
N ASN A 190 18.85 2.48 3.03
CA ASN A 190 18.51 1.07 3.18
C ASN A 190 18.00 0.41 1.88
N ALA A 191 18.16 1.07 0.73
CA ALA A 191 17.75 0.59 -0.60
C ALA A 191 16.25 0.24 -0.73
N PHE A 192 15.37 0.88 0.04
CA PHE A 192 13.92 0.80 -0.11
C PHE A 192 13.44 1.72 -1.23
N ILE A 193 13.83 1.39 -2.47
CA ILE A 193 13.60 2.22 -3.66
C ILE A 193 12.13 2.64 -3.82
N ASN A 194 11.19 1.72 -3.56
CA ASN A 194 9.76 1.99 -3.66
C ASN A 194 9.30 3.03 -2.63
N ASP A 195 9.81 2.92 -1.41
CA ASP A 195 9.41 3.82 -0.34
C ASP A 195 10.11 5.18 -0.46
N ALA A 196 11.33 5.21 -1.00
CA ALA A 196 12.03 6.44 -1.35
C ALA A 196 11.24 7.21 -2.42
N ALA A 197 10.81 6.52 -3.48
CA ALA A 197 10.04 7.14 -4.54
C ALA A 197 8.67 7.65 -4.06
N LEU A 198 7.98 6.91 -3.17
CA LEU A 198 6.76 7.41 -2.51
C LEU A 198 7.07 8.67 -1.65
N ALA A 199 8.14 8.64 -0.87
CA ALA A 199 8.54 9.78 -0.04
C ALA A 199 8.86 11.02 -0.89
N TYR A 200 9.53 10.85 -2.03
CA TYR A 200 9.78 11.91 -3.00
C TYR A 200 8.49 12.48 -3.59
N GLU A 201 7.54 11.63 -3.98
CA GLU A 201 6.25 12.09 -4.53
C GLU A 201 5.48 12.93 -3.50
N LEU A 202 5.37 12.45 -2.26
CA LEU A 202 4.67 13.17 -1.20
C LEU A 202 5.37 14.48 -0.82
N ALA A 203 6.70 14.45 -0.72
CA ALA A 203 7.51 15.65 -0.45
C ALA A 203 7.34 16.68 -1.57
N GLY A 204 7.40 16.26 -2.84
CA GLY A 204 7.23 17.13 -4.00
C GLY A 204 5.91 17.89 -3.97
N ARG A 205 4.80 17.19 -3.68
CA ARG A 205 3.49 17.84 -3.53
C ARG A 205 3.42 18.77 -2.33
N PHE A 206 3.99 18.37 -1.20
CA PHE A 206 4.08 19.24 -0.05
C PHE A 206 4.79 20.56 -0.40
N TYR A 207 5.91 20.51 -1.12
CA TYR A 207 6.64 21.71 -1.57
C TYR A 207 5.83 22.56 -2.55
N GLU A 208 5.11 21.92 -3.48
CA GLU A 208 4.19 22.59 -4.39
C GLU A 208 3.07 23.34 -3.65
N GLU A 209 2.42 22.68 -2.68
CA GLU A 209 1.30 23.25 -1.91
C GLU A 209 1.73 24.41 -1.00
N ILE A 210 2.95 24.41 -0.46
CA ILE A 210 3.47 25.53 0.34
C ILE A 210 4.09 26.66 -0.52
N GLY A 211 4.13 26.50 -1.85
CA GLY A 211 4.69 27.48 -2.78
C GLY A 211 6.22 27.61 -2.74
N ASP A 212 6.93 26.65 -2.15
CA ASP A 212 8.39 26.66 -2.03
C ASP A 212 9.00 25.96 -3.26
N PHE A 213 9.08 26.69 -4.37
CA PHE A 213 9.56 26.22 -5.67
C PHE A 213 11.04 25.80 -5.68
N PHE A 214 11.81 26.06 -4.61
CA PHE A 214 13.27 25.92 -4.63
C PHE A 214 13.76 24.46 -4.63
N LEU A 215 12.90 23.46 -4.37
CA LEU A 215 13.25 22.03 -4.34
C LEU A 215 12.59 21.17 -5.43
N ILE A 216 11.76 21.75 -6.29
CA ILE A 216 11.14 21.02 -7.41
C ILE A 216 12.22 20.47 -8.36
N GLY A 217 13.40 21.11 -8.42
CA GLY A 217 14.56 20.65 -9.17
C GLY A 217 15.26 19.38 -8.65
N MET A 218 14.93 18.87 -7.45
CA MET A 218 15.46 17.59 -6.96
C MET A 218 14.56 16.39 -7.30
N SER A 219 13.29 16.62 -7.70
CA SER A 219 12.45 15.58 -8.31
C SER A 219 13.00 15.06 -9.64
N THR A 220 13.94 15.80 -10.24
CA THR A 220 14.59 15.47 -11.53
C THR A 220 15.83 14.58 -11.38
N ILE A 221 16.14 14.08 -10.18
CA ILE A 221 17.30 13.20 -9.95
C ILE A 221 16.85 11.91 -9.26
N ILE A 222 16.01 11.12 -9.94
CA ILE A 222 15.98 9.67 -9.74
C ILE A 222 16.39 9.03 -11.07
N PRO A 223 17.67 8.66 -11.26
CA PRO A 223 18.02 7.76 -12.35
C PRO A 223 17.54 6.36 -11.98
N GLY A 224 16.32 5.99 -12.43
CA GLY A 224 15.90 4.59 -12.48
C GLY A 224 14.46 4.25 -12.08
N VAL A 225 13.71 5.13 -11.40
CA VAL A 225 12.30 4.86 -11.07
C VAL A 225 11.47 6.12 -11.29
N SER A 226 10.91 6.21 -12.48
CA SER A 226 10.10 7.34 -12.96
C SER A 226 8.59 7.11 -12.77
N ASN A 227 8.17 6.04 -12.09
CA ASN A 227 6.75 5.66 -12.05
C ASN A 227 6.31 5.03 -10.70
N PRO A 228 5.31 5.61 -10.00
CA PRO A 228 4.64 5.01 -8.84
C PRO A 228 4.13 3.58 -9.07
N ARG A 229 3.86 3.23 -10.33
CA ARG A 229 3.45 1.88 -10.72
C ARG A 229 4.59 0.85 -10.63
N GLN A 230 5.85 1.26 -10.87
CA GLN A 230 7.01 0.39 -10.67
C GLN A 230 7.24 0.10 -9.17
N MET A 231 6.78 0.98 -8.28
CA MET A 231 6.95 0.83 -6.83
C MET A 231 6.11 -0.32 -6.22
N LEU A 232 4.85 -0.46 -6.64
CA LEU A 232 3.98 -1.55 -6.17
C LEU A 232 4.37 -2.92 -6.72
N PHE A 233 4.94 -2.94 -7.93
CA PHE A 233 5.38 -4.16 -8.60
C PHE A 233 6.31 -4.97 -7.69
N PHE A 234 7.25 -4.32 -7.01
CA PHE A 234 8.18 -4.98 -6.09
C PHE A 234 7.53 -5.43 -4.77
N TYR A 235 6.51 -4.73 -4.25
CA TYR A 235 5.78 -5.18 -3.05
C TYR A 235 5.03 -6.50 -3.32
N LEU A 236 4.38 -6.62 -4.49
CA LEU A 236 3.72 -7.87 -4.92
C LEU A 236 4.71 -9.01 -5.17
N MET A 237 5.94 -8.73 -5.59
CA MET A 237 6.99 -9.76 -5.67
C MET A 237 7.34 -10.33 -4.30
N SER A 238 7.39 -9.51 -3.25
CA SER A 238 7.75 -9.97 -1.90
C SER A 238 6.69 -10.90 -1.28
N THR A 239 5.42 -10.69 -1.60
CA THR A 239 4.31 -11.55 -1.15
C THR A 239 4.23 -12.85 -1.97
N CYS A 240 4.54 -12.81 -3.27
CA CYS A 240 4.63 -14.01 -4.11
C CYS A 240 5.87 -14.86 -3.81
N ALA A 241 7.01 -14.27 -3.47
CA ALA A 241 8.22 -14.99 -3.10
C ALA A 241 8.01 -15.91 -1.89
N LYS A 242 7.12 -15.52 -0.96
CA LYS A 242 6.74 -16.33 0.21
C LYS A 242 5.90 -17.58 -0.14
N VAL A 243 5.24 -17.60 -1.31
CA VAL A 243 4.54 -18.80 -1.81
C VAL A 243 5.52 -19.78 -2.44
N LYS A 244 6.60 -19.28 -3.06
CA LYS A 244 7.65 -20.11 -3.63
C LYS A 244 8.43 -20.88 -2.55
N THR A 245 8.80 -20.20 -1.46
CA THR A 245 9.47 -20.85 -0.33
C THR A 245 8.59 -21.87 0.39
N ALA A 246 7.27 -21.66 0.46
CA ALA A 246 6.33 -22.63 1.02
C ALA A 246 6.22 -23.92 0.17
N ASN A 247 6.28 -23.81 -1.16
CA ASN A 247 6.27 -24.96 -2.06
C ASN A 247 7.61 -25.72 -2.10
N GLU A 248 8.74 -25.03 -1.96
CA GLU A 248 10.07 -25.68 -1.87
C GLU A 248 10.27 -26.41 -0.53
N LEU A 249 9.64 -25.94 0.55
CA LEU A 249 9.59 -26.63 1.84
C LEU A 249 8.66 -27.86 1.81
N HIS A 250 7.55 -27.82 1.06
CA HIS A 250 6.67 -28.99 0.91
C HIS A 250 7.23 -30.08 -0.02
N LEU A 251 8.07 -29.73 -0.99
CA LEU A 251 8.74 -30.71 -1.87
C LEU A 251 9.93 -31.43 -1.20
N LYS A 252 10.40 -30.97 -0.04
CA LYS A 252 11.46 -31.62 0.75
C LYS A 252 10.95 -32.47 1.92
N VAL A 253 9.63 -32.49 2.15
CA VAL A 253 9.00 -33.23 3.25
C VAL A 253 7.89 -34.12 2.68
N GLN A 254 8.26 -35.04 1.79
CA GLN A 254 7.55 -36.31 1.63
C GLN A 254 8.60 -37.41 1.44
N PRO A 255 8.56 -38.51 2.21
CA PRO A 255 9.37 -39.69 1.95
C PRO A 255 8.91 -40.42 0.67
#